data_AF-A0A1H3LDR7-F1
#
_entry.id   AF-A0A1H3LDR7-F1
#
_cell.length_a   1.000
_cell.length_b   1.000
_cell.length_c   1.000
_cell.angle_alpha   90.00
_cell.angle_beta   90.00
_cell.angle_gamma   90.00
#
_symmetry.space_group_name_H-M   'P 1'
#
loop_
_entity.id
_entity.type
_entity.pdbx_description
1 polymer ?
#
loop_
_entity_poly.entity_id
_entity_poly.type
_entity_poly.pdbx_seq_one_letter_code
_entity_poly.pdbx_strand_id
1 'polypeptide(L)'
;MKIQNHPQIIQAMRSYQNNKTKATETKEKTSMAKDKMDLSEKAIDFQTAVKAYQKLPEIREERVQEVKEKMARGEGATPEEVVEKMLADLNMRSKI
;
A
#
# COMPACT_ATOMS: atom_id res chain seq x y z
N MET A 1 -60.93 -35.82 -15.61
CA MET A 1 -61.36 -34.50 -16.11
C MET A 1 -60.38 -34.06 -17.19
N LYS A 2 -60.85 -33.78 -18.41
CA LYS A 2 -60.00 -33.30 -19.50
C LYS A 2 -59.99 -31.78 -19.44
N ILE A 3 -58.85 -31.18 -19.08
CA ILE A 3 -58.68 -29.73 -19.12
C ILE A 3 -58.66 -29.35 -20.61
N GLN A 4 -59.77 -28.83 -21.12
CA GLN A 4 -59.82 -28.34 -22.49
C GLN A 4 -58.89 -27.13 -22.61
N ASN A 5 -58.06 -27.16 -23.65
CA ASN A 5 -57.05 -26.16 -23.97
C ASN A 5 -57.73 -24.86 -24.44
N HIS A 6 -58.31 -24.10 -23.49
CA HIS A 6 -59.06 -22.90 -23.80
C HIS A 6 -58.11 -21.71 -24.00
N PRO A 7 -58.06 -21.11 -25.21
CA PRO A 7 -57.03 -20.12 -25.57
C PRO A 7 -57.03 -18.88 -24.69
N GLN A 8 -58.18 -18.51 -24.11
CA GLN A 8 -58.32 -17.37 -23.20
C GLN A 8 -57.60 -17.61 -21.86
N ILE A 9 -57.61 -18.87 -21.37
CA ILE A 9 -56.92 -19.26 -20.12
C ILE A 9 -55.40 -19.23 -20.33
N ILE A 10 -54.93 -19.65 -21.50
CA ILE A 10 -53.51 -19.62 -21.85
C ILE A 10 -53.00 -18.18 -21.96
N GLN A 11 -53.79 -17.28 -22.57
CA GLN A 11 -53.45 -15.86 -22.65
C GLN A 11 -53.40 -15.21 -21.26
N ALA A 12 -54.39 -15.49 -20.40
CA ALA A 12 -54.40 -14.98 -19.02
C ALA A 12 -53.18 -15.48 -18.22
N MET A 13 -52.81 -16.76 -18.35
CA MET A 13 -51.61 -17.30 -17.71
C MET A 13 -50.31 -16.69 -18.23
N ARG A 14 -50.21 -16.40 -19.54
CA ARG A 14 -49.04 -15.69 -20.10
C ARG A 14 -48.95 -14.26 -19.59
N SER A 15 -50.07 -13.54 -19.53
CA SER A 15 -50.10 -12.18 -18.99
C SER A 15 -49.71 -12.15 -17.51
N TYR A 16 -50.14 -13.14 -16.73
CA TYR A 16 -49.76 -13.28 -15.33
C TYR A 16 -48.27 -13.65 -15.16
N GLN A 17 -47.72 -14.53 -15.99
CA GLN A 17 -46.30 -14.86 -16.02
C GLN A 17 -45.43 -13.68 -16.48
N ASN A 18 -45.91 -12.87 -17.43
CA ASN A 18 -45.21 -11.68 -17.92
C ASN A 18 -45.31 -10.49 -16.96
N ASN A 19 -46.31 -10.45 -16.09
CA ASN A 19 -46.48 -9.48 -15.01
C ASN A 19 -45.78 -9.88 -13.71
N LYS A 20 -44.94 -10.93 -13.72
CA LYS A 20 -44.02 -11.19 -12.61
C LYS A 20 -43.10 -9.98 -12.53
N THR A 21 -43.38 -9.12 -11.56
CA THR A 21 -42.76 -7.82 -11.34
C THR A 21 -41.27 -7.94 -11.59
N LYS A 22 -40.78 -7.29 -12.66
CA LYS A 22 -39.35 -7.05 -12.81
C LYS A 22 -38.90 -6.45 -11.49
N ALA A 23 -38.05 -7.18 -10.76
CA ALA A 23 -37.39 -6.63 -9.59
C ALA A 23 -36.84 -5.29 -10.03
N THR A 24 -37.32 -4.22 -9.40
CA THR A 24 -36.90 -2.85 -9.68
C THR A 24 -35.39 -2.90 -9.74
N GLU A 25 -34.81 -2.63 -10.92
CA GLU A 25 -33.36 -2.56 -11.07
C GLU A 25 -32.89 -1.64 -9.95
N THR A 26 -32.14 -2.21 -9.01
CA THR A 26 -31.60 -1.47 -7.89
C THR A 26 -30.83 -0.34 -8.52
N LYS A 27 -31.40 0.88 -8.47
CA LYS A 27 -30.73 2.10 -8.93
C LYS A 27 -29.30 1.98 -8.48
N GLU A 28 -28.37 2.02 -9.43
CA GLU A 28 -26.94 1.99 -9.17
C GLU A 28 -26.70 2.80 -7.92
N LYS A 29 -26.20 2.15 -6.87
CA LYS A 29 -25.92 2.80 -5.59
C LYS A 29 -25.13 4.05 -5.95
N THR A 30 -25.76 5.21 -5.81
CA THR A 30 -25.09 6.49 -5.95
C THR A 30 -23.82 6.35 -5.13
N SER A 31 -22.67 6.37 -5.80
CA SER A 31 -21.40 6.18 -5.12
C SER A 31 -21.32 7.29 -4.08
N MET A 32 -21.60 6.95 -2.83
CA MET A 32 -21.44 7.85 -1.70
C MET A 32 -20.05 8.43 -1.86
N ALA A 33 -19.94 9.76 -1.86
CA ALA A 33 -18.66 10.44 -1.91
C ALA A 33 -17.83 9.87 -0.77
N LYS A 34 -16.88 8.99 -1.12
CA LYS A 34 -15.97 8.41 -0.14
C LYS A 34 -15.08 9.56 0.31
N ASP A 35 -14.90 9.70 1.61
CA ASP A 35 -13.93 10.63 2.16
C ASP A 35 -12.58 10.35 1.50
N LYS A 36 -12.05 11.37 0.81
CA LYS A 36 -10.72 11.30 0.21
C LYS A 36 -9.74 11.80 1.26
N MET A 37 -8.81 10.93 1.66
CA MET A 37 -7.63 11.35 2.41
C MET A 37 -6.57 11.74 1.39
N ASP A 38 -6.36 13.05 1.21
CA ASP A 38 -5.23 13.56 0.43
C ASP A 38 -4.01 13.66 1.35
N LEU A 39 -2.96 12.88 1.04
CA LEU A 39 -1.67 13.04 1.71
C LEU A 39 -0.99 14.29 1.18
N SER A 40 -0.23 14.97 2.06
CA SER A 40 0.66 16.03 1.60
C SER A 40 1.72 15.46 0.66
N GLU A 41 2.15 16.24 -0.32
CA GLU A 41 3.22 15.85 -1.27
C GLU A 41 4.47 15.35 -0.52
N LYS A 42 4.86 16.06 0.54
CA LYS A 42 5.96 15.67 1.43
C LYS A 42 5.79 14.29 2.05
N ALA A 43 4.57 13.92 2.44
CA ALA A 43 4.30 12.61 3.02
C ALA A 43 4.42 11.49 1.98
N ILE A 44 4.01 11.77 0.73
CA ILE A 44 4.16 10.84 -0.40
C ILE A 44 5.65 10.64 -0.73
N ASP A 45 6.42 11.73 -0.78
CA ASP A 45 7.86 11.68 -1.03
C ASP A 45 8.57 10.89 0.06
N PHE A 46 8.24 11.17 1.32
CA PHE A 46 8.81 10.46 2.46
C PHE A 46 8.46 8.97 2.43
N GLN A 47 7.21 8.62 2.15
CA GLN A 47 6.79 7.22 2.03
C GLN A 47 7.56 6.51 0.91
N THR A 48 7.80 7.19 -0.20
CA THR A 48 8.56 6.65 -1.33
C THR A 48 10.02 6.43 -0.94
N ALA A 49 10.65 7.39 -0.26
CA ALA A 49 12.01 7.27 0.25
C ALA A 49 12.17 6.13 1.26
N VAL A 50 11.22 5.98 2.19
CA VAL A 50 11.22 4.88 3.18
C VAL A 50 11.09 3.53 2.49
N LYS A 51 10.22 3.41 1.50
CA LYS A 51 10.08 2.18 0.70
C LYS A 51 11.36 1.85 -0.06
N ALA A 52 12.04 2.84 -0.63
CA ALA A 52 13.32 2.64 -1.30
C ALA A 52 14.41 2.22 -0.30
N TYR A 53 14.45 2.83 0.88
CA TYR A 53 15.39 2.49 1.94
C TYR A 53 15.22 1.04 2.43
N GLN A 54 13.98 0.59 2.63
CA GLN A 54 13.68 -0.78 3.06
C GLN A 54 14.09 -1.87 2.04
N LYS A 55 14.20 -1.51 0.76
CA LYS A 55 14.64 -2.45 -0.29
C LYS A 55 16.15 -2.60 -0.36
N LEU A 56 16.90 -1.74 0.31
CA LEU A 56 18.35 -1.84 0.33
C LEU A 56 18.77 -3.10 1.10
N PRO A 57 19.88 -3.75 0.70
CA PRO A 57 20.43 -4.85 1.48
C PRO A 57 20.84 -4.35 2.86
N GLU A 58 20.66 -5.21 3.86
CA GLU A 58 21.04 -4.93 5.25
C GLU A 58 22.53 -4.55 5.35
N ILE A 59 23.37 -5.25 4.58
CA ILE A 59 24.80 -4.96 4.47
C ILE A 59 25.10 -4.45 3.07
N ARG A 60 25.72 -3.26 3.01
CA ARG A 60 26.23 -2.68 1.76
C ARG A 60 27.65 -3.18 1.53
N GLU A 61 27.78 -4.36 0.94
CA GLU A 61 29.08 -5.04 0.76
C GLU A 61 30.12 -4.17 0.06
N GLU A 62 29.71 -3.39 -0.95
CA GLU A 62 30.57 -2.43 -1.65
C GLU A 62 31.25 -1.44 -0.69
N ARG A 63 30.46 -0.84 0.23
CA ARG A 63 30.96 0.11 1.23
C ARG A 63 31.89 -0.57 2.23
N VAL A 64 31.56 -1.79 2.63
CA VAL A 64 32.39 -2.58 3.56
C VAL A 64 33.74 -2.88 2.90
N GLN A 65 33.74 -3.26 1.63
CA GLN A 65 34.95 -3.55 0.88
C GLN A 65 35.80 -2.29 0.69
N GLU A 66 35.20 -1.16 0.34
CA GLU A 66 35.88 0.14 0.24
C GLU A 66 36.56 0.52 1.56
N VAL A 67 35.88 0.34 2.70
CA VAL A 67 36.43 0.62 4.02
C VAL A 67 37.58 -0.34 4.36
N LYS A 68 37.46 -1.63 4.06
CA LYS A 68 38.55 -2.60 4.23
C LYS A 68 39.79 -2.22 3.44
N GLU A 69 39.62 -1.79 2.20
CA GLU A 69 40.72 -1.35 1.35
C GLU A 69 41.39 -0.07 1.87
N LYS A 70 40.61 0.91 2.32
CA LYS A 70 41.16 2.14 2.94
C LYS A 70 41.94 1.83 4.21
N MET A 71 41.44 0.92 5.05
CA MET A 71 42.17 0.46 6.23
C MET A 71 43.47 -0.26 5.85
N ALA A 72 43.46 -1.11 4.82
CA ALA A 72 44.66 -1.80 4.34
C ALA A 72 45.71 -0.83 3.76
N ARG A 73 45.28 0.29 3.16
CA ARG A 73 46.16 1.36 2.66
C ARG A 73 46.67 2.30 3.76
N GLY A 74 46.20 2.17 5.01
CA GLY A 74 46.54 3.09 6.09
C GLY A 74 45.84 4.46 6.00
N GLU A 75 44.83 4.60 5.13
CA GLU A 75 43.98 5.78 4.98
C GLU A 75 42.69 5.67 5.82
N GLY A 76 42.56 4.58 6.58
CA GLY A 76 41.46 4.34 7.51
C GLY A 76 41.60 5.17 8.78
N ALA A 77 40.49 5.31 9.51
CA ALA A 77 40.48 6.01 10.79
C ALA A 77 41.43 5.34 11.80
N THR A 78 42.17 6.15 12.54
CA THR A 78 43.03 5.66 13.61
C THR A 78 42.21 5.28 14.85
N PRO A 79 42.72 4.41 15.74
CA PRO A 79 42.02 4.07 16.98
C PRO A 79 41.66 5.29 17.84
N GLU A 80 42.51 6.31 17.83
CA GLU A 80 42.31 7.57 18.57
C GLU A 80 41.12 8.36 18.02
N GLU A 81 41.02 8.50 16.69
CA GLU A 81 39.90 9.15 16.01
C GLU A 81 38.57 8.43 16.27
N VAL A 82 38.59 7.09 16.34
CA VAL A 82 37.40 6.29 16.66
C VAL A 82 36.95 6.56 18.09
N VAL A 83 37.88 6.59 19.06
CA VAL A 83 37.58 6.89 20.46
C VAL A 83 37.03 8.31 20.61
N GLU A 84 37.63 9.29 19.94
CA GLU A 84 37.17 10.68 19.95
C GLU A 84 35.74 10.81 19.43
N LYS A 85 35.42 10.15 18.31
CA LYS A 85 34.06 10.09 17.77
C LYS A 85 33.06 9.46 18.72
N MET A 86 33.42 8.33 19.36
CA MET A 86 32.55 7.68 20.34
C MET A 86 32.25 8.60 21.53
N LEU A 87 33.26 9.31 22.03
CA LEU A 87 33.09 10.28 23.12
C LEU A 87 32.25 11.50 22.70
N ALA A 88 32.42 11.98 21.47
CA ALA A 88 31.62 13.09 20.94
C ALA A 88 30.13 12.72 20.86
N ASP A 89 29.80 11.54 20.36
CA ASP A 89 28.41 11.07 20.25
C ASP A 89 27.75 10.89 21.63
N LEU A 90 28.50 10.36 22.61
CA LEU A 90 28.02 10.24 23.99
C LEU A 90 27.73 11.60 24.62
N ASN A 91 28.60 12.59 24.41
CA ASN A 91 28.42 13.96 24.90
C ASN A 91 27.25 14.69 24.22
N MET A 92 26.98 14.40 22.95
CA MET A 92 25.79 14.94 22.28
C MET A 92 24.52 14.34 22.84
N ARG A 93 24.50 13.03 23.11
CA ARG A 93 23.37 12.35 23.71
C ARG A 93 23.08 12.81 25.15
N SER A 94 24.09 13.23 25.92
CA SER A 94 23.88 13.77 27.27
C SER A 94 23.37 15.21 27.29
N LYS A 95 23.45 15.94 26.17
CA LYS A 95 22.97 17.33 26.06
C LYS A 95 21.53 17.44 25.57
N ILE A 96 20.93 16.34 25.11
CA ILE A 96 19.53 16.22 24.72
C ILE A 96 18.75 15.64 25.90
#